data_AF-A0A7K1X2D0-F1
#
_entry.id   AF-A0A7K1X2D0-F1
#
_cell.length_a   1.000
_cell.length_b   1.000
_cell.length_c   1.000
_cell.angle_alpha   90.00
_cell.angle_beta   90.00
_cell.angle_gamma   90.00
#
_symmetry.space_group_name_H-M   'P 1'
#
loop_
_entity.id
_entity.type
_entity.pdbx_description
1 polymer ?
#
loop_
_entity_poly.entity_id
_entity_poly.type
_entity_poly.pdbx_seq_one_letter_code
_entity_poly.pdbx_strand_id
1 'polypeptide(L)'
;MNTEAEKRSLLLEMITLATVDGHLHKRELEFLRLVAVELNISEEEFQDLFHQETKSLPIPSEMQRINQFYRLALLMHCDGVLHEREFKAIQQIALQMGLNLSAVKRVLEMMKKSPNTVINPIVLLEIFKEQHN
;
A
#
# COMPACT_ATOMS: atom_id res chain seq x y z
N MET A 1 -2.74 -17.48 0.71
CA MET A 1 -3.20 -17.08 2.06
C MET A 1 -3.52 -15.62 1.94
N ASN A 2 -4.80 -15.26 1.82
CA ASN A 2 -5.28 -13.88 1.72
C ASN A 2 -6.37 -13.74 2.76
N THR A 3 -5.93 -13.58 4.00
CA THR A 3 -6.87 -13.58 5.14
C THR A 3 -7.31 -12.13 5.36
N GLU A 4 -8.59 -11.90 5.63
CA GLU A 4 -9.13 -10.57 5.98
C GLU A 4 -8.29 -9.85 7.06
N ALA A 5 -7.69 -10.63 7.97
CA ALA A 5 -6.74 -10.15 8.97
C ALA A 5 -5.50 -9.44 8.39
N GLU A 6 -4.96 -9.89 7.26
CA GLU A 6 -3.78 -9.26 6.63
C GLU A 6 -4.14 -7.92 5.99
N LYS A 7 -5.33 -7.81 5.40
CA LYS A 7 -5.85 -6.55 4.85
C LYS A 7 -6.06 -5.53 5.96
N ARG A 8 -6.69 -5.95 7.07
CA ARG A 8 -6.87 -5.12 8.26
C ARG A 8 -5.55 -4.69 8.87
N SER A 9 -4.60 -5.62 9.00
CA SER A 9 -3.25 -5.32 9.51
C SER A 9 -2.54 -4.31 8.63
N LEU A 10 -2.59 -4.47 7.30
CA LEU A 10 -1.97 -3.54 6.36
C LEU A 10 -2.59 -2.14 6.51
N LEU A 11 -3.92 -2.07 6.52
CA LEU A 11 -4.62 -0.79 6.64
C LEU A 11 -4.30 -0.13 7.98
N LEU A 12 -4.33 -0.86 9.10
CA LEU A 12 -3.94 -0.36 10.41
C LEU A 12 -2.51 0.20 10.39
N GLU A 13 -1.55 -0.56 9.84
CA GLU A 13 -0.18 -0.07 9.70
C GLU A 13 -0.12 1.21 8.86
N MET A 14 -0.89 1.33 7.77
CA MET A 14 -0.96 2.55 6.96
C MET A 14 -1.57 3.74 7.71
N ILE A 15 -2.62 3.52 8.51
CA ILE A 15 -3.22 4.57 9.33
C ILE A 15 -2.16 5.05 10.34
N THR A 16 -1.42 4.13 10.98
CA THR A 16 -0.40 4.46 11.98
C THR A 16 0.76 5.24 11.37
N LEU A 17 1.10 4.94 10.11
CA LEU A 17 2.12 5.67 9.36
C LEU A 17 1.67 7.08 8.95
N ALA A 18 0.37 7.29 8.71
CA ALA A 18 -0.20 8.58 8.36
C ALA A 18 -0.47 9.46 9.60
N THR A 19 -0.62 8.87 10.79
CA THR A 19 -0.91 9.60 12.04
C THR A 19 0.34 9.95 12.86
N VAL A 20 1.55 9.82 12.29
CA VAL A 20 2.83 10.00 13.01
C VAL A 20 3.04 11.41 13.58
N ASP A 21 2.52 12.45 12.93
CA ASP A 21 2.60 13.84 13.41
C ASP A 21 1.44 14.23 14.36
N GLY A 22 0.61 13.25 14.72
CA GLY A 22 -0.59 13.44 15.55
C GLY A 22 -1.74 14.16 14.84
N HIS A 23 -1.61 14.48 13.54
CA HIS A 23 -2.60 15.20 12.77
C HIS A 23 -2.87 14.51 11.44
N LEU A 24 -3.96 13.75 11.37
CA LEU A 24 -4.40 13.21 10.09
C LEU A 24 -4.94 14.35 9.20
N HIS A 25 -4.24 14.65 8.12
CA HIS A 25 -4.70 15.63 7.14
C HIS A 25 -5.84 15.05 6.28
N LYS A 26 -6.69 15.91 5.72
CA LYS A 26 -7.76 15.49 4.80
C LYS A 26 -7.26 14.60 3.66
N ARG A 27 -6.08 14.92 3.12
CA ARG A 27 -5.46 14.15 2.02
C ARG A 27 -5.07 12.74 2.45
N GLU A 28 -4.63 12.56 3.70
CA GLU A 28 -4.26 11.26 4.26
C GLU A 28 -5.50 10.44 4.59
N LEU A 29 -6.55 11.08 5.12
CA LEU A 29 -7.85 10.42 5.32
C LEU A 29 -8.43 9.91 3.99
N GLU A 30 -8.40 10.73 2.94
CA GLU A 30 -8.86 10.35 1.61
C GLU A 30 -8.03 9.20 1.03
N PHE A 31 -6.71 9.23 1.23
CA PHE A 31 -5.79 8.14 0.86
C PHE A 31 -6.15 6.83 1.58
N LEU A 32 -6.27 6.86 2.91
CA LEU A 32 -6.58 5.68 3.73
C LEU A 32 -7.95 5.10 3.38
N ARG A 33 -8.93 5.97 3.11
CA ARG A 33 -10.26 5.55 2.67
C ARG A 33 -10.23 4.89 1.31
N LEU A 34 -9.42 5.40 0.37
CA LEU A 34 -9.24 4.79 -0.94
C LEU A 34 -8.59 3.40 -0.80
N VAL A 35 -7.58 3.24 0.06
CA VAL A 35 -6.99 1.94 0.38
C VAL A 35 -8.02 0.99 0.99
N ALA A 36 -8.85 1.45 1.93
CA ALA A 36 -9.88 0.63 2.56
C ALA A 36 -10.88 0.08 1.52
N VAL A 37 -11.33 0.93 0.59
CA VAL A 37 -12.23 0.52 -0.51
C VAL A 37 -11.56 -0.53 -1.41
N GLU A 38 -10.31 -0.32 -1.80
CA GLU A 38 -9.58 -1.27 -2.64
C GLU A 38 -9.32 -2.62 -1.93
N LEU A 39 -9.17 -2.60 -0.60
CA LEU A 39 -9.06 -3.81 0.22
C LEU A 39 -10.42 -4.48 0.50
N ASN A 40 -11.53 -3.93 0.00
CA ASN A 40 -12.90 -4.36 0.34
C ASN A 40 -13.21 -4.30 1.86
N ILE A 41 -12.61 -3.35 2.56
CA ILE A 41 -12.88 -3.07 3.98
C ILE A 41 -14.05 -2.10 4.07
N SER A 42 -15.05 -2.42 4.89
CA SER A 42 -16.23 -1.56 5.06
C SER A 42 -15.88 -0.28 5.81
N GLU A 43 -16.69 0.76 5.66
CA GLU A 43 -16.50 2.02 6.41
C GLU A 43 -16.56 1.79 7.93
N GLU A 44 -17.38 0.84 8.39
CA GLU A 44 -17.48 0.45 9.80
C GLU A 44 -16.17 -0.18 10.29
N GLU A 45 -15.60 -1.10 9.51
CA GLU A 45 -14.29 -1.71 9.82
C GLU A 45 -13.17 -0.67 9.78
N PHE A 46 -13.20 0.24 8.79
CA PHE A 46 -12.24 1.31 8.67
C PHE A 46 -12.27 2.23 9.90
N GLN A 47 -13.46 2.64 10.34
CA GLN A 47 -13.61 3.41 11.57
C GLN A 47 -13.13 2.63 12.79
N ASP A 48 -13.45 1.34 12.92
CA ASP A 48 -12.99 0.53 14.05
C ASP A 48 -11.46 0.47 14.11
N LEU A 49 -10.79 0.24 12.97
CA LEU A 49 -9.33 0.27 12.86
C LEU A 49 -8.76 1.64 13.24
N PHE A 50 -9.44 2.72 12.87
CA PHE A 50 -9.07 4.09 13.23
C PHE A 50 -9.11 4.33 14.75
N HIS A 51 -9.99 3.65 15.48
CA HIS A 51 -10.07 3.73 16.95
C HIS A 51 -9.03 2.82 17.64
N GLN A 52 -8.49 1.80 16.96
CA GLN A 52 -7.48 0.89 17.50
C GLN A 52 -6.05 1.44 17.47
N GLU A 53 -5.80 2.49 16.69
CA GLU A 53 -4.55 3.23 16.56
C GLU A 53 -4.02 3.73 17.92
N THR A 54 -3.18 2.93 18.59
CA THR A 54 -2.75 3.21 19.98
C THR A 54 -1.24 3.24 20.18
N LYS A 55 -0.44 3.05 19.12
CA LYS A 55 1.03 3.14 19.23
C LYS A 55 1.63 4.01 18.14
N SER A 56 2.08 5.20 18.55
CA SER A 56 2.97 6.04 17.75
C SER A 56 4.20 5.23 17.33
N LEU A 57 4.28 4.94 16.02
CA LEU A 57 5.45 4.35 15.40
C LEU A 57 6.37 5.47 14.88
N PRO A 58 7.68 5.22 14.74
CA PRO A 58 8.60 6.17 14.13
C PRO A 58 8.20 6.48 12.67
N ILE A 59 8.60 7.67 12.20
CA ILE A 59 8.39 8.13 10.81
C ILE A 59 8.81 7.02 9.84
N PRO A 60 7.94 6.62 8.91
CA PRO A 60 8.26 5.54 7.98
C PRO A 60 9.43 5.94 7.08
N SER A 61 10.45 5.09 7.07
CA SER A 61 11.49 5.12 6.06
C SER A 61 10.93 4.88 4.67
N GLU A 62 11.64 5.34 3.63
CA GLU A 62 11.29 5.06 2.24
C GLU A 62 11.09 3.56 1.98
N MET A 63 11.95 2.72 2.56
CA MET A 63 11.85 1.26 2.45
C MET A 63 10.55 0.72 3.09
N GLN A 64 10.09 1.31 4.20
CA GLN A 64 8.80 0.93 4.80
C GLN A 64 7.63 1.31 3.89
N ARG A 65 7.65 2.50 3.27
CA ARG A 65 6.63 2.91 2.30
C ARG A 65 6.60 2.00 1.07
N ILE A 66 7.77 1.63 0.55
CA ILE A 66 7.92 0.69 -0.57
C ILE A 66 7.35 -0.69 -0.21
N ASN A 67 7.66 -1.21 0.98
CA ASN A 67 7.14 -2.51 1.44
C ASN A 67 5.62 -2.48 1.65
N GLN A 68 5.09 -1.41 2.24
CA GLN A 68 3.64 -1.18 2.40
C GLN A 68 2.93 -1.18 1.05
N PHE A 69 3.46 -0.44 0.08
CA PHE A 69 2.95 -0.41 -1.29
C PHE A 69 2.96 -1.80 -1.93
N TYR A 70 4.05 -2.54 -1.76
CA TYR A 70 4.17 -3.87 -2.34
C TYR A 70 3.21 -4.88 -1.71
N ARG A 71 3.01 -4.84 -0.38
CA ARG A 71 1.99 -5.64 0.31
C ARG A 71 0.59 -5.30 -0.16
N LEU A 72 0.29 -4.01 -0.34
CA LEU A 72 -0.98 -3.58 -0.92
C LEU A 72 -1.18 -4.15 -2.32
N ALA A 73 -0.19 -4.01 -3.19
CA ALA A 73 -0.26 -4.54 -4.55
C ALA A 73 -0.46 -6.07 -4.56
N LEU A 74 0.15 -6.80 -3.61
CA LEU A 74 -0.06 -8.24 -3.46
C LEU A 74 -1.49 -8.58 -3.04
N LEU A 75 -2.03 -7.87 -2.04
CA LEU A 75 -3.39 -8.09 -1.54
C LEU A 75 -4.46 -7.68 -2.56
N MET A 76 -4.18 -6.67 -3.40
CA MET A 76 -5.06 -6.29 -4.51
C MET A 76 -4.93 -7.24 -5.70
N HIS A 77 -3.80 -7.93 -5.89
CA HIS A 77 -3.57 -8.85 -7.00
C HIS A 77 -3.99 -10.31 -6.69
N CYS A 78 -5.01 -10.52 -5.85
CA CYS A 78 -5.45 -11.87 -5.45
C CYS A 78 -6.07 -12.69 -6.57
N ASP A 79 -6.81 -12.05 -7.48
CA ASP A 79 -7.57 -12.75 -8.53
C ASP A 79 -6.75 -12.98 -9.81
N GLY A 80 -5.44 -12.73 -9.78
CA GLY A 80 -4.52 -12.92 -10.93
C GLY A 80 -4.77 -11.98 -12.11
N VAL A 81 -5.81 -11.14 -12.05
CA VAL A 81 -6.15 -10.14 -13.06
C VAL A 81 -6.23 -8.79 -12.39
N LEU A 82 -5.21 -7.96 -12.61
CA LEU A 82 -5.24 -6.56 -12.18
C LEU A 82 -6.14 -5.79 -13.15
N HIS A 83 -7.33 -5.41 -12.71
CA HIS A 83 -8.27 -4.60 -13.47
C HIS A 83 -7.74 -3.17 -13.67
N GLU A 84 -8.18 -2.48 -14.72
CA GLU A 84 -7.77 -1.09 -14.98
C GLU A 84 -8.12 -0.14 -13.83
N ARG A 85 -9.18 -0.45 -13.07
CA ARG A 85 -9.59 0.32 -11.88
C ARG A 85 -8.56 0.20 -10.77
N GLU A 86 -8.20 -1.03 -10.42
CA GLU A 86 -7.18 -1.34 -9.41
C GLU A 86 -5.82 -0.78 -9.82
N PHE A 87 -5.46 -0.86 -11.11
CA PHE A 87 -4.22 -0.27 -11.61
C PHE A 87 -4.15 1.24 -11.40
N LYS A 88 -5.26 1.95 -11.68
CA LYS A 88 -5.35 3.39 -11.45
C LYS A 88 -5.33 3.72 -9.97
N ALA A 89 -6.03 2.94 -9.13
CA ALA A 89 -6.04 3.13 -7.69
C ALA A 89 -4.63 2.95 -7.10
N ILE A 90 -3.94 1.85 -7.43
CA ILE A 90 -2.56 1.58 -7.01
C ILE A 90 -1.61 2.71 -7.43
N GLN A 91 -1.76 3.26 -8.64
CA GLN A 91 -0.97 4.40 -9.09
C GLN A 91 -1.24 5.67 -8.27
N GLN A 92 -2.50 5.96 -7.96
CA GLN A 92 -2.85 7.10 -7.11
C GLN A 92 -2.29 6.94 -5.69
N ILE A 93 -2.42 5.74 -5.12
CA ILE A 93 -1.88 5.38 -3.82
C ILE A 93 -0.35 5.57 -3.82
N ALA A 94 0.35 5.00 -4.82
CA ALA A 94 1.80 5.14 -4.94
C ALA A 94 2.24 6.61 -5.01
N LEU A 95 1.52 7.43 -5.78
CA LEU A 95 1.78 8.86 -5.87
C LEU A 95 1.61 9.56 -4.52
N GLN A 96 0.53 9.25 -3.78
CA GLN A 96 0.28 9.79 -2.44
C GLN A 96 1.32 9.32 -1.40
N MET A 97 1.87 8.11 -1.56
CA MET A 97 2.99 7.59 -0.76
C MET A 97 4.35 8.21 -1.12
N GLY A 98 4.40 9.08 -2.13
CA GLY A 98 5.64 9.71 -2.61
C GLY A 98 6.54 8.75 -3.39
N LEU A 99 5.98 7.68 -3.97
CA LEU A 99 6.72 6.69 -4.73
C LEU A 99 6.77 7.05 -6.22
N ASN A 100 7.85 6.66 -6.88
CA ASN A 100 8.04 6.88 -8.31
C ASN A 100 7.08 6.00 -9.15
N LEU A 101 6.20 6.63 -9.94
CA LEU A 101 5.22 5.93 -10.79
C LEU A 101 5.87 5.01 -11.84
N SER A 102 7.07 5.33 -12.34
CA SER A 102 7.80 4.48 -13.29
C SER A 102 8.26 3.18 -12.62
N ALA A 103 8.81 3.29 -11.40
CA ALA A 103 9.18 2.13 -10.59
C ALA A 103 7.96 1.27 -10.24
N VAL A 104 6.86 1.91 -9.86
CA VAL A 104 5.57 1.25 -9.55
C VAL A 104 5.04 0.46 -10.74
N LYS A 105 5.01 1.06 -11.94
CA LYS A 105 4.60 0.35 -13.16
C LYS A 105 5.47 -0.88 -13.41
N ARG A 106 6.78 -0.75 -13.27
CA ARG A 106 7.74 -1.84 -13.48
C ARG A 106 7.54 -2.97 -12.47
N VAL A 107 7.29 -2.63 -11.20
CA VAL A 107 6.93 -3.61 -10.15
C VAL A 107 5.64 -4.35 -10.53
N LEU A 108 4.58 -3.63 -10.91
CA LEU A 108 3.31 -4.24 -11.30
C LEU A 108 3.43 -5.13 -12.55
N GLU A 109 4.23 -4.73 -13.53
CA GLU A 109 4.52 -5.54 -14.72
C GLU A 109 5.28 -6.83 -14.37
N MET A 110 6.23 -6.76 -13.44
CA MET A 110 6.92 -7.95 -12.94
C MET A 110 6.00 -8.86 -12.15
N MET A 111 5.11 -8.30 -11.32
CA MET A 111 4.09 -9.08 -10.60
C MET A 111 3.19 -9.84 -11.57
N LYS A 112 2.74 -9.20 -12.67
CA LYS A 112 1.96 -9.85 -13.74
C LYS A 112 2.71 -10.97 -14.47
N LYS A 113 4.03 -10.86 -14.59
CA LYS A 113 4.88 -11.85 -15.30
C LYS A 113 5.32 -13.01 -14.41
N SER A 114 5.31 -12.84 -13.09
CA SER A 114 5.77 -13.85 -12.14
C SER A 114 4.62 -14.77 -11.72
N PRO A 115 4.72 -16.10 -11.92
CA PRO A 115 3.66 -17.04 -11.57
C PRO A 115 3.38 -17.15 -10.06
N ASN A 116 4.33 -16.70 -9.23
CA ASN A 116 4.19 -16.70 -7.77
C ASN A 116 3.90 -15.31 -7.18
N THR A 117 3.87 -14.25 -7.98
CA THR A 117 3.65 -12.83 -7.59
C THR A 117 4.65 -12.26 -6.56
N VAL A 118 5.44 -13.10 -5.87
CA VAL A 118 6.39 -12.72 -4.83
C VAL A 118 7.72 -12.28 -5.46
N ILE A 119 7.91 -10.97 -5.55
CA ILE A 119 9.17 -10.28 -5.81
C ILE A 119 9.96 -10.15 -4.50
N ASN A 120 11.28 -10.36 -4.57
CA ASN A 120 12.19 -10.17 -3.44
C ASN A 120 12.27 -8.67 -3.07
N PRO A 121 12.13 -8.28 -1.79
CA PRO A 121 12.23 -6.88 -1.36
C PRO A 121 13.54 -6.20 -1.78
N ILE A 122 14.65 -6.94 -1.93
CA ILE A 122 15.92 -6.40 -2.44
C ILE A 122 15.76 -5.91 -3.89
N VAL A 123 15.16 -6.74 -4.75
CA VAL A 123 14.91 -6.41 -6.16
C VAL A 123 13.96 -5.22 -6.29
N LEU A 124 12.95 -5.18 -5.42
CA LEU A 124 12.01 -4.07 -5.37
C LEU A 124 12.73 -2.76 -5.05
N LEU A 125 13.62 -2.80 -4.06
CA LEU A 125 14.42 -1.65 -3.65
C LEU A 125 15.43 -1.21 -4.72
N GLU A 126 16.00 -2.15 -5.48
CA GLU A 126 16.85 -1.84 -6.63
C GLU A 126 16.09 -1.07 -7.71
N ILE A 127 14.85 -1.46 -8.01
CA ILE A 127 14.03 -0.76 -9.02
C ILE A 127 13.67 0.65 -8.60
N PHE A 128 13.35 0.85 -7.32
CA PHE A 128 13.11 2.19 -6.79
C PHE A 128 14.40 3.03 -6.76
N LYS A 129 15.56 2.43 -6.47
CA LYS A 129 16.87 3.12 -6.50
C LYS A 129 17.36 3.46 -7.92
N GLU A 130 17.15 2.58 -8.90
CA GLU A 130 17.56 2.81 -10.31
C GLU A 130 16.90 4.04 -10.92
N GLN A 131 15.74 4.46 -10.42
CA GLN A 131 15.01 5.63 -10.93
C GLN A 131 15.37 6.94 -10.21
N HIS A 132 16.25 6.89 -9.21
CA HIS A 132 16.77 8.05 -8.49
C HIS A 132 18.12 8.57 -9.03
N ASN A 133 18.69 7.91 -10.05
CA ASN A 133 19.93 8.29 -10.74
C ASN A 133 19.67 8.95 -12.09
#